data_AF-A0A3B6AY92-F1
#
_entry.id   AF-A0A3B6AY92-F1
#
_cell.length_a   1.000
_cell.length_b   1.000
_cell.length_c   1.000
_cell.angle_alpha   90.00
_cell.angle_beta   90.00
_cell.angle_gamma   90.00
#
_symmetry.space_group_name_H-M   'P 1'
#
loop_
_entity.id
_entity.type
_entity.pdbx_description
1 polymer ?
#
loop_
_entity_poly.entity_id
_entity_poly.type
_entity_poly.pdbx_seq_one_letter_code
_entity_poly.pdbx_strand_id
1 'polypeptide(L)'
;MERGRRIKELGTELSAVEGTLAQTMLKERERVALAHKQGQLRAQLQALCGYDTLKDVLDYGDKLLLAPPPVHGEWLPRTAVFVLVDLMVVMVSRPKGIFKECGKRIHSGLQLIHEGDLEHSTIWTAGLYLMLLLQFLENNVAVELTRSEFVEAQEALAQMKNWFTRFPTILQGCESTIEMLRGQYAHSVGCFDEAAFHFLEALKLTENKSMQSMCQVYAAVSYICKGDAESSSEALELIGPAYRTMDSFVGVREKTCIIFVYGLLLMRQHNPQDARVRLASGLRIAHQQLGNIQLVSQYLTILGTLALQLHDTGQAREILKSSLTLAKTLYDIPTQIWILSVFTELYRELEEKENEMENSEYGSKKEIDLQRRLAEARSRAYHQELVEKVRIKVEPLHDLFQKHNDMSGLPANDDLDIPESVGLSTPQPSSVRRLVDSSSVRRSTRRRVS
;
A
#
# COMPACT_ATOMS: atom_id res chain seq x y z
N MET A 1 -1.49 -14.58 -27.31
CA MET A 1 -0.54 -14.45 -28.44
C MET A 1 -1.19 -14.79 -29.78
N GLU A 2 -1.90 -15.92 -29.89
CA GLU A 2 -2.50 -16.40 -31.16
C GLU A 2 -3.68 -15.55 -31.67
N ARG A 3 -4.59 -15.14 -30.76
CA ARG A 3 -5.75 -14.28 -31.08
C ARG A 3 -5.38 -12.92 -31.68
N GLY A 4 -4.37 -12.25 -31.10
CA GLY A 4 -3.89 -10.95 -31.61
C GLY A 4 -3.24 -11.04 -32.99
N ARG A 5 -2.51 -12.14 -33.26
CA ARG A 5 -1.95 -12.42 -34.60
C ARG A 5 -3.07 -12.62 -35.63
N ARG A 6 -4.12 -13.36 -35.26
CA ARG A 6 -5.28 -13.60 -36.13
C ARG A 6 -6.06 -12.33 -36.47
N ILE A 7 -6.24 -11.43 -35.50
CA ILE A 7 -6.89 -10.12 -35.71
C ILE A 7 -6.06 -9.27 -36.69
N LYS A 8 -4.72 -9.27 -36.53
CA LYS A 8 -3.81 -8.53 -37.42
C LYS A 8 -3.87 -9.05 -38.86
N GLU A 9 -3.88 -10.37 -39.06
CA GLU A 9 -4.03 -11.01 -40.37
C GLU A 9 -5.34 -10.60 -41.06
N LEU A 10 -6.47 -10.75 -40.36
CA LEU A 10 -7.79 -10.37 -40.87
C LEU A 10 -7.90 -8.88 -41.18
N GLY A 11 -7.28 -8.03 -40.35
CA GLY A 11 -7.21 -6.58 -40.57
C GLY A 11 -6.43 -6.23 -41.84
N THR A 12 -5.26 -6.86 -42.06
CA THR A 12 -4.47 -6.65 -43.27
C THR A 12 -5.19 -7.12 -44.54
N GLU A 13 -5.92 -8.24 -44.45
CA GLU A 13 -6.69 -8.77 -45.57
C GLU A 13 -7.88 -7.86 -45.91
N LEU A 14 -8.56 -7.31 -44.90
CA LEU A 14 -9.65 -6.36 -45.10
C LEU A 14 -9.16 -5.07 -45.75
N SER A 15 -8.04 -4.50 -45.31
CA SER A 15 -7.47 -3.29 -45.93
C SER A 15 -7.06 -3.52 -47.38
N ALA A 16 -6.57 -4.71 -47.73
CA ALA A 16 -6.25 -5.06 -49.11
C ALA A 16 -7.51 -5.17 -49.98
N VAL A 17 -8.59 -5.75 -49.46
CA VAL A 17 -9.89 -5.85 -50.15
C VAL A 17 -10.51 -4.46 -50.36
N GLU A 18 -10.44 -3.58 -49.36
CA GLU A 18 -10.92 -2.20 -49.42
C GLU A 18 -10.13 -1.35 -50.42
N GLY A 19 -8.80 -1.48 -50.43
CA GLY A 19 -7.94 -0.83 -51.41
C GLY A 19 -8.22 -1.28 -52.85
N THR A 20 -8.60 -2.55 -53.03
CA THR A 20 -8.99 -3.09 -54.33
C THR A 20 -10.37 -2.57 -54.75
N LEU A 21 -11.37 -2.57 -53.86
CA LEU A 21 -12.72 -2.02 -54.09
C LEU A 21 -12.73 -0.53 -54.44
N ALA A 22 -11.75 0.23 -53.97
CA ALA A 22 -11.58 1.65 -54.27
C ALA A 22 -11.11 1.92 -55.72
N GLN A 23 -10.66 0.91 -56.46
CA GLN A 23 -10.25 1.06 -57.86
C GLN A 23 -11.46 1.20 -58.78
N THR A 24 -11.39 2.13 -59.73
CA THR A 24 -12.51 2.51 -60.61
C THR A 24 -12.75 1.53 -61.78
N MET A 25 -11.84 0.59 -62.03
CA MET A 25 -11.83 -0.30 -63.20
C MET A 25 -12.12 -1.78 -62.87
N LEU A 26 -13.08 -2.05 -61.99
CA LEU A 26 -13.48 -3.43 -61.63
C LEU A 26 -14.71 -3.89 -62.42
N LYS A 27 -14.72 -5.15 -62.86
CA LYS A 27 -15.92 -5.76 -63.44
C LYS A 27 -16.98 -5.94 -62.36
N GLU A 28 -18.25 -5.73 -62.69
CA GLU A 28 -19.36 -5.74 -61.72
C GLU A 28 -19.42 -7.04 -60.88
N ARG A 29 -19.14 -8.19 -61.50
CA ARG A 29 -19.09 -9.49 -60.79
C ARG A 29 -17.96 -9.56 -59.75
N GLU A 30 -16.80 -8.98 -60.05
CA GLU A 30 -15.65 -8.95 -59.14
C GLU A 30 -15.92 -7.99 -57.98
N ARG A 31 -16.59 -6.87 -58.25
CA ARG A 31 -17.01 -5.90 -57.24
C ARG A 31 -17.97 -6.51 -56.22
N VAL A 32 -18.97 -7.26 -56.68
CA VAL A 32 -19.94 -7.94 -55.82
C VAL A 32 -19.27 -9.02 -54.97
N ALA A 33 -18.36 -9.81 -55.54
CA ALA A 33 -17.61 -10.82 -54.80
C ALA A 33 -16.70 -10.22 -53.72
N LEU A 34 -16.01 -9.11 -54.03
CA LEU A 34 -15.16 -8.39 -53.09
C LEU A 34 -15.98 -7.71 -51.98
N ALA A 35 -17.15 -7.14 -52.30
CA ALA A 35 -18.06 -6.58 -51.31
C ALA A 35 -18.61 -7.65 -50.35
N HIS A 36 -18.92 -8.85 -50.86
CA HIS A 36 -19.31 -9.98 -50.02
C HIS A 36 -18.16 -10.43 -49.10
N LYS A 37 -16.93 -10.53 -49.63
CA LYS A 37 -15.74 -10.86 -48.86
C LYS A 37 -15.44 -9.80 -47.78
N GLN A 38 -15.60 -8.52 -48.10
CA GLN A 38 -15.49 -7.41 -47.15
C GLN A 38 -16.48 -7.57 -45.99
N GLY A 39 -17.75 -7.90 -46.28
CA GLY A 39 -18.78 -8.16 -45.27
C GLY A 39 -18.43 -9.33 -44.34
N GLN A 40 -17.93 -10.44 -44.91
CA GLN A 40 -17.50 -11.60 -44.12
C GLN A 40 -16.31 -11.29 -43.20
N LEU A 41 -15.30 -10.59 -43.70
CA LEU A 41 -14.12 -10.20 -42.91
C LEU A 41 -14.49 -9.25 -41.77
N ARG A 42 -15.41 -8.29 -42.02
CA ARG A 42 -15.93 -7.39 -40.98
C ARG A 42 -16.71 -8.16 -39.91
N ALA A 43 -17.57 -9.10 -40.29
CA ALA A 43 -18.32 -9.92 -39.34
C ALA A 43 -17.39 -10.81 -38.48
N GLN A 44 -16.34 -11.39 -39.06
CA GLN A 44 -15.35 -12.18 -38.33
C GLN A 44 -14.52 -11.33 -37.36
N LEU A 45 -14.12 -10.12 -37.78
CA LEU A 45 -13.43 -9.18 -36.90
C LEU A 45 -14.33 -8.70 -35.74
N GLN A 46 -15.61 -8.42 -36.01
CA GLN A 46 -16.58 -8.02 -34.99
C GLN A 46 -16.81 -9.13 -33.97
N ALA A 47 -16.98 -10.38 -34.42
CA ALA A 47 -17.11 -11.54 -33.54
C ALA A 47 -15.85 -11.78 -32.67
N LEU A 48 -14.67 -11.48 -33.21
CA LEU A 48 -13.39 -11.66 -32.49
C LEU A 48 -13.03 -10.51 -31.56
N CYS A 49 -13.50 -9.28 -31.81
CA CYS A 49 -13.11 -8.08 -31.05
C CYS A 49 -14.20 -7.61 -30.08
N GLY A 50 -15.48 -7.91 -30.32
CA GLY A 50 -16.58 -7.52 -29.43
C GLY A 50 -16.88 -6.00 -29.40
N TYR A 51 -16.36 -5.22 -30.36
CA TYR A 51 -16.60 -3.78 -30.49
C TYR A 51 -17.45 -3.48 -31.73
N ASP A 52 -18.34 -2.49 -31.64
CA ASP A 52 -19.27 -2.10 -32.71
C ASP A 52 -18.62 -1.30 -33.86
N THR A 53 -17.40 -0.78 -33.67
CA THR A 53 -16.74 0.05 -34.69
C THR A 53 -15.36 -0.50 -35.06
N LEU A 54 -15.24 -1.02 -36.29
CA LEU A 54 -14.00 -1.60 -36.82
C LEU A 54 -12.82 -0.61 -36.92
N LYS A 55 -13.13 0.69 -36.91
CA LYS A 55 -12.15 1.78 -36.99
C LYS A 55 -11.23 1.82 -35.76
N ASP A 56 -11.72 1.32 -34.62
CA ASP A 56 -10.96 1.24 -33.38
C ASP A 56 -10.01 0.03 -33.33
N VAL A 57 -10.13 -0.95 -34.23
CA VAL A 57 -9.30 -2.17 -34.19
C VAL A 57 -8.00 -2.02 -35.01
N LEU A 58 -8.06 -1.26 -36.10
CA LEU A 58 -6.95 -1.13 -37.06
C LEU A 58 -5.91 -0.06 -36.68
N ASP A 59 -6.20 0.80 -35.71
CA ASP A 59 -5.32 1.88 -35.24
C ASP A 59 -4.43 1.48 -34.05
N TYR A 60 -4.52 0.21 -33.60
CA TYR A 60 -3.85 -0.31 -32.39
C TYR A 60 -2.56 -1.08 -32.69
N GLY A 61 -1.75 -0.58 -33.62
CA GLY A 61 -0.50 -1.23 -34.05
C GLY A 61 0.47 -1.61 -32.91
N ASP A 62 0.44 -0.88 -31.78
CA ASP A 62 1.36 -1.08 -30.65
C ASP A 62 0.71 -0.98 -29.24
N LYS A 63 -0.63 -0.93 -29.14
CA LYS A 63 -1.29 -0.79 -27.83
C LYS A 63 -1.62 -2.15 -27.23
N LEU A 64 -1.32 -2.31 -25.94
CA LEU A 64 -1.61 -3.52 -25.16
C LEU A 64 -3.10 -3.90 -25.35
N LEU A 65 -3.37 -5.07 -25.94
CA LEU A 65 -4.72 -5.63 -25.99
C LEU A 65 -5.12 -6.02 -24.57
N LEU A 66 -5.81 -5.11 -23.89
CA LEU A 66 -6.48 -5.43 -22.65
C LEU A 66 -7.59 -6.47 -22.94
N ALA A 67 -7.94 -7.29 -21.94
CA ALA A 67 -9.09 -8.21 -22.01
C ALA A 67 -10.40 -7.48 -22.43
N PRO A 68 -11.49 -8.14 -22.83
CA PRO A 68 -12.76 -7.41 -22.99
C PRO A 68 -13.19 -6.75 -21.66
N PRO A 69 -13.81 -5.55 -21.68
CA PRO A 69 -14.25 -4.88 -20.46
C PRO A 69 -15.25 -5.76 -19.70
N PRO A 70 -15.09 -5.91 -18.37
CA PRO A 70 -15.93 -6.80 -17.57
C PRO A 70 -17.35 -6.29 -17.34
N VAL A 71 -17.63 -4.98 -17.52
CA VAL A 71 -18.92 -4.36 -17.17
C VAL A 71 -19.50 -3.62 -18.36
N HIS A 72 -20.42 -4.25 -19.13
CA HIS A 72 -21.19 -3.59 -20.19
C HIS A 72 -20.38 -2.70 -21.17
N GLY A 73 -19.11 -3.03 -21.43
CA GLY A 73 -18.22 -2.23 -22.29
C GLY A 73 -17.32 -1.22 -21.54
N GLU A 74 -17.44 -1.10 -20.23
CA GLU A 74 -16.59 -0.28 -19.36
C GLU A 74 -15.64 -1.12 -18.50
N TRP A 75 -14.42 -0.60 -18.31
CA TRP A 75 -13.39 -1.21 -17.45
C TRP A 75 -13.58 -0.89 -15.98
N LEU A 76 -14.07 0.32 -15.70
CA LEU A 76 -14.30 0.88 -14.39
C LEU A 76 -15.56 1.74 -14.47
N PRO A 77 -16.46 1.68 -13.48
CA PRO A 77 -17.58 2.60 -13.40
C PRO A 77 -17.10 4.06 -13.42
N ARG A 78 -17.84 4.94 -14.09
CA ARG A 78 -17.48 6.38 -14.18
C ARG A 78 -17.22 7.03 -12.81
N THR A 79 -18.01 6.71 -11.80
CA THR A 79 -17.81 7.21 -10.43
C THR A 79 -16.48 6.72 -9.84
N ALA A 80 -16.10 5.46 -10.08
CA ALA A 80 -14.81 4.94 -9.62
C ALA A 80 -13.61 5.67 -10.27
N VAL A 81 -13.76 6.16 -11.50
CA VAL A 81 -12.73 6.99 -12.15
C VAL A 81 -12.53 8.31 -11.41
N PHE A 82 -13.62 8.99 -11.01
CA PHE A 82 -13.51 10.22 -10.22
C PHE A 82 -12.87 9.97 -8.84
N VAL A 83 -13.27 8.90 -8.18
CA VAL A 83 -12.68 8.45 -6.90
C VAL A 83 -11.18 8.19 -7.05
N LEU A 84 -10.76 7.54 -8.14
CA LEU A 84 -9.34 7.31 -8.45
C LEU A 84 -8.57 8.60 -8.68
N VAL A 85 -9.15 9.60 -9.35
CA VAL A 85 -8.50 10.90 -9.54
C VAL A 85 -8.24 11.58 -8.19
N ASP A 86 -9.23 11.59 -7.29
CA ASP A 86 -9.04 12.12 -5.94
C ASP A 86 -7.93 11.36 -5.18
N LEU A 87 -7.90 10.02 -5.29
CA LEU A 87 -6.86 9.20 -4.66
C LEU A 87 -5.47 9.52 -5.21
N MET A 88 -5.33 9.65 -6.53
CA MET A 88 -4.04 9.99 -7.17
C MET A 88 -3.52 11.34 -6.70
N VAL A 89 -4.40 12.34 -6.56
CA VAL A 89 -4.02 13.65 -6.00
C VAL A 89 -3.53 13.50 -4.56
N VAL A 90 -4.20 12.70 -3.74
CA VAL A 90 -3.77 12.43 -2.36
C VAL A 90 -2.39 11.77 -2.32
N MET A 91 -2.17 10.73 -3.13
CA MET A 91 -0.90 9.98 -3.16
C MET A 91 0.30 10.85 -3.56
N VAL A 92 0.11 11.80 -4.48
CA VAL A 92 1.17 12.72 -4.93
C VAL A 92 1.36 13.90 -3.96
N SER A 93 0.29 14.34 -3.31
CA SER A 93 0.30 15.53 -2.44
C SER A 93 0.78 15.23 -1.02
N ARG A 94 0.53 14.01 -0.52
CA ARG A 94 0.90 13.60 0.85
C ARG A 94 2.40 13.68 1.11
N PRO A 95 3.30 13.12 0.26
CA PRO A 95 4.75 13.24 0.48
C PRO A 95 5.23 14.70 0.50
N LYS A 96 4.55 15.59 -0.22
CA LYS A 96 4.86 17.03 -0.28
C LYS A 96 4.30 17.82 0.90
N GLY A 97 3.57 17.18 1.83
CA GLY A 97 2.96 17.82 2.99
C GLY A 97 1.78 18.75 2.68
N ILE A 98 1.12 18.60 1.52
CA ILE A 98 -0.03 19.44 1.13
C ILE A 98 -1.31 18.89 1.78
N PHE A 99 -1.31 18.77 3.12
CA PHE A 99 -2.33 18.01 3.86
C PHE A 99 -3.73 18.63 3.79
N LYS A 100 -3.84 19.95 3.66
CA LYS A 100 -5.14 20.62 3.50
C LYS A 100 -5.86 20.15 2.22
N GLU A 101 -5.13 19.97 1.12
CA GLU A 101 -5.72 19.46 -0.12
C GLU A 101 -5.96 17.95 -0.02
N CYS A 102 -5.05 17.19 0.60
CA CYS A 102 -5.26 15.77 0.88
C CYS A 102 -6.58 15.55 1.63
N GLY A 103 -6.85 16.29 2.71
CA GLY A 103 -8.09 16.14 3.49
C GLY A 103 -9.36 16.39 2.67
N LYS A 104 -9.36 17.42 1.81
CA LYS A 104 -10.50 17.69 0.91
C LYS A 104 -10.74 16.55 -0.08
N ARG A 105 -9.66 16.03 -0.67
CA ARG A 105 -9.71 14.95 -1.67
C ARG A 105 -10.09 13.61 -1.04
N ILE A 106 -9.60 13.33 0.17
CA ILE A 106 -10.01 12.17 0.96
C ILE A 106 -11.52 12.26 1.24
N HIS A 107 -12.00 13.40 1.73
CA HIS A 107 -13.43 13.58 2.02
C HIS A 107 -14.30 13.42 0.76
N SER A 108 -13.93 14.09 -0.34
CA SER A 108 -14.61 13.98 -1.64
C SER A 108 -14.66 12.54 -2.15
N GLY A 109 -13.52 11.85 -2.16
CA GLY A 109 -13.43 10.46 -2.62
C GLY A 109 -14.26 9.50 -1.76
N LEU A 110 -14.21 9.65 -0.43
CA LEU A 110 -15.02 8.85 0.49
C LEU A 110 -16.52 9.09 0.28
N GLN A 111 -16.95 10.34 0.07
CA GLN A 111 -18.35 10.65 -0.19
C GLN A 111 -18.85 9.96 -1.48
N LEU A 112 -18.08 10.06 -2.57
CA LEU A 112 -18.40 9.41 -3.84
C LEU A 112 -18.48 7.89 -3.75
N ILE A 113 -17.71 7.26 -2.85
CA ILE A 113 -17.78 5.82 -2.59
C ILE A 113 -19.11 5.45 -1.91
N HIS A 114 -19.57 6.24 -0.93
CA HIS A 114 -20.85 5.99 -0.25
C HIS A 114 -22.03 6.17 -1.19
N GLU A 115 -21.95 7.11 -2.13
CA GLU A 115 -22.96 7.33 -3.18
C GLU A 115 -22.98 6.21 -4.24
N GLY A 116 -21.94 5.39 -4.34
CA GLY A 116 -21.81 4.28 -5.29
C GLY A 116 -22.61 3.01 -4.97
N ASP A 117 -23.40 3.02 -3.88
CA ASP A 117 -24.25 1.94 -3.37
C ASP A 117 -23.59 0.55 -3.36
N LEU A 118 -22.87 0.26 -2.27
CA LEU A 118 -22.23 -1.03 -2.04
C LEU A 118 -23.23 -2.18 -1.78
N GLU A 119 -24.48 -1.89 -1.42
CA GLU A 119 -25.43 -2.91 -0.93
C GLU A 119 -26.14 -3.66 -2.06
N HIS A 120 -26.29 -3.03 -3.23
CA HIS A 120 -26.92 -3.63 -4.42
C HIS A 120 -25.95 -3.88 -5.59
N SER A 121 -24.66 -3.62 -5.36
CA SER A 121 -23.61 -3.78 -6.37
C SER A 121 -23.17 -5.24 -6.55
N THR A 122 -22.79 -5.62 -7.78
CA THR A 122 -22.16 -6.93 -8.02
C THR A 122 -20.87 -7.06 -7.20
N ILE A 123 -20.48 -8.28 -6.83
CA ILE A 123 -19.30 -8.56 -5.98
C ILE A 123 -18.04 -7.85 -6.49
N TRP A 124 -17.87 -7.76 -7.82
CA TRP A 124 -16.74 -7.07 -8.45
C TRP A 124 -16.76 -5.56 -8.23
N THR A 125 -17.90 -4.93 -8.43
CA THR A 125 -18.08 -3.48 -8.23
C THR A 125 -17.89 -3.13 -6.75
N ALA A 126 -18.51 -3.91 -5.85
CA ALA A 126 -18.33 -3.73 -4.42
C ALA A 126 -16.85 -3.89 -4.00
N GLY A 127 -16.17 -4.92 -4.53
CA GLY A 127 -14.75 -5.15 -4.24
C GLY A 127 -13.84 -4.00 -4.69
N LEU A 128 -14.09 -3.42 -5.87
CA LEU A 128 -13.37 -2.25 -6.35
C LEU A 128 -13.51 -1.07 -5.39
N TYR A 129 -14.74 -0.73 -5.00
CA TYR A 129 -15.00 0.39 -4.09
C TYR A 129 -14.44 0.14 -2.68
N LEU A 130 -14.50 -1.10 -2.17
CA LEU A 130 -13.89 -1.46 -0.89
C LEU A 130 -12.36 -1.29 -0.91
N MET A 131 -11.70 -1.66 -2.01
CA MET A 131 -10.25 -1.45 -2.16
C MET A 131 -9.90 0.05 -2.21
N LEU A 132 -10.67 0.85 -2.97
CA LEU A 132 -10.50 2.30 -3.01
C LEU A 132 -10.73 2.94 -1.64
N LEU A 133 -11.76 2.50 -0.93
CA LEU A 133 -12.07 2.94 0.43
C LEU A 133 -10.89 2.70 1.38
N LEU A 134 -10.33 1.48 1.38
CA LEU A 134 -9.15 1.18 2.22
C LEU A 134 -7.93 2.02 1.84
N GLN A 135 -7.73 2.33 0.56
CA GLN A 135 -6.63 3.22 0.13
C GLN A 135 -6.82 4.67 0.61
N PHE A 136 -8.05 5.18 0.66
CA PHE A 136 -8.32 6.49 1.26
C PHE A 136 -8.09 6.49 2.76
N LEU A 137 -8.58 5.46 3.46
CA LEU A 137 -8.39 5.34 4.91
C LEU A 137 -6.90 5.18 5.27
N GLU A 138 -6.14 4.39 4.52
CA GLU A 138 -4.67 4.26 4.68
C GLU A 138 -3.98 5.63 4.60
N ASN A 139 -4.31 6.42 3.56
CA ASN A 139 -3.72 7.74 3.41
C ASN A 139 -4.20 8.72 4.47
N ASN A 140 -5.44 8.59 4.95
CA ASN A 140 -5.97 9.39 6.04
C ASN A 140 -5.18 9.13 7.34
N VAL A 141 -5.03 7.86 7.73
CA VAL A 141 -4.22 7.46 8.89
C VAL A 141 -2.81 8.05 8.78
N ALA A 142 -2.16 7.92 7.63
CA ALA A 142 -0.79 8.42 7.45
C ALA A 142 -0.68 9.96 7.57
N VAL A 143 -1.67 10.71 7.06
CA VAL A 143 -1.72 12.17 7.19
C VAL A 143 -1.94 12.58 8.65
N GLU A 144 -2.95 11.99 9.31
CA GLU A 144 -3.31 12.38 10.67
C GLU A 144 -2.23 11.99 11.69
N LEU A 145 -1.58 10.83 11.53
CA LEU A 145 -0.40 10.47 12.33
C LEU A 145 0.75 11.46 12.17
N THR A 146 1.02 11.93 10.94
CA THR A 146 2.08 12.92 10.69
C THR A 146 1.78 14.25 11.38
N ARG A 147 0.49 14.63 11.43
CA ARG A 147 0.01 15.86 12.08
C ARG A 147 -0.18 15.72 13.59
N SER A 148 0.12 14.54 14.15
CA SER A 148 -0.14 14.22 15.56
C SER A 148 -1.63 14.32 15.95
N GLU A 149 -2.53 14.06 15.01
CA GLU A 149 -3.99 13.97 15.22
C GLU A 149 -4.36 12.50 15.44
N PHE A 150 -4.05 12.00 16.63
CA PHE A 150 -4.11 10.56 16.93
C PHE A 150 -5.54 10.02 17.06
N VAL A 151 -6.53 10.87 17.35
CA VAL A 151 -7.95 10.48 17.48
C VAL A 151 -8.54 10.18 16.11
N GLU A 152 -8.28 11.04 15.14
CA GLU A 152 -8.71 10.90 13.76
C GLU A 152 -8.02 9.69 13.10
N ALA A 153 -6.73 9.48 13.39
CA ALA A 153 -5.99 8.32 12.93
C ALA A 153 -6.58 7.00 13.47
N GLN A 154 -6.92 6.91 14.76
CA GLN A 154 -7.53 5.69 15.31
C GLN A 154 -8.94 5.43 14.77
N GLU A 155 -9.74 6.48 14.54
CA GLU A 155 -11.08 6.35 13.96
C GLU A 155 -11.03 5.80 12.53
N ALA A 156 -10.14 6.33 11.70
CA ALA A 156 -9.92 5.82 10.35
C ALA A 156 -9.43 4.36 10.36
N LEU A 157 -8.51 4.02 11.26
CA LEU A 157 -7.99 2.65 11.38
C LEU A 157 -9.05 1.66 11.91
N ALA A 158 -9.89 2.08 12.86
CA ALA A 158 -11.02 1.30 13.35
C ALA A 158 -12.04 1.03 12.22
N GLN A 159 -12.31 2.02 11.38
CA GLN A 159 -13.14 1.83 10.18
C GLN A 159 -12.52 0.80 9.23
N MET A 160 -11.21 0.86 8.97
CA MET A 160 -10.53 -0.14 8.13
C MET A 160 -10.69 -1.56 8.69
N LYS A 161 -10.50 -1.73 10.01
CA LYS A 161 -10.70 -3.01 10.67
C LYS A 161 -12.14 -3.50 10.52
N ASN A 162 -13.13 -2.64 10.74
CA ASN A 162 -14.54 -3.01 10.59
C ASN A 162 -14.83 -3.53 9.16
N TRP A 163 -14.41 -2.79 8.13
CA TRP A 163 -14.58 -3.23 6.74
C TRP A 163 -13.88 -4.55 6.45
N PHE A 164 -12.65 -4.74 6.95
CA PHE A 164 -11.93 -6.00 6.82
C PHE A 164 -12.65 -7.17 7.50
N THR A 165 -13.16 -6.98 8.72
CA THR A 165 -13.93 -8.03 9.41
C THR A 165 -15.24 -8.37 8.69
N ARG A 166 -15.87 -7.39 8.03
CA ARG A 166 -17.10 -7.58 7.25
C ARG A 166 -16.85 -8.27 5.91
N PHE A 167 -15.72 -8.00 5.25
CA PHE A 167 -15.38 -8.53 3.92
C PHE A 167 -13.98 -9.14 3.85
N PRO A 168 -13.67 -10.16 4.68
CA PRO A 168 -12.30 -10.67 4.84
C PRO A 168 -11.74 -11.29 3.57
N THR A 169 -12.56 -11.99 2.79
CA THR A 169 -12.12 -12.64 1.53
C THR A 169 -11.74 -11.63 0.46
N ILE A 170 -12.51 -10.54 0.33
CA ILE A 170 -12.26 -9.48 -0.66
C ILE A 170 -11.04 -8.68 -0.24
N LEU A 171 -10.91 -8.40 1.07
CA LEU A 171 -9.90 -7.51 1.63
C LEU A 171 -8.69 -8.23 2.19
N GLN A 172 -8.52 -9.54 1.93
CA GLN A 172 -7.39 -10.35 2.43
C GLN A 172 -6.02 -9.71 2.11
N GLY A 173 -5.89 -9.08 0.94
CA GLY A 173 -4.65 -8.41 0.53
C GLY A 173 -4.32 -7.15 1.34
N CYS A 174 -5.25 -6.65 2.14
CA CYS A 174 -5.09 -5.46 2.96
C CYS A 174 -4.72 -5.78 4.41
N GLU A 175 -4.77 -7.05 4.83
CA GLU A 175 -4.47 -7.44 6.22
C GLU A 175 -3.09 -6.96 6.67
N SER A 176 -2.06 -7.17 5.82
CA SER A 176 -0.70 -6.69 6.11
C SER A 176 -0.62 -5.16 6.23
N THR A 177 -1.40 -4.44 5.43
CA THR A 177 -1.45 -2.97 5.49
C THR A 177 -2.11 -2.51 6.79
N ILE A 178 -3.21 -3.14 7.19
CA ILE A 178 -3.91 -2.82 8.44
C ILE A 178 -2.99 -3.08 9.63
N GLU A 179 -2.32 -4.23 9.69
CA GLU A 179 -1.34 -4.52 10.75
C GLU A 179 -0.17 -3.54 10.74
N MET A 180 0.36 -3.16 9.57
CA MET A 180 1.41 -2.12 9.49
C MET A 180 0.92 -0.78 10.07
N LEU A 181 -0.30 -0.34 9.72
CA LEU A 181 -0.88 0.91 10.22
C LEU A 181 -1.14 0.88 11.73
N ARG A 182 -1.53 -0.28 12.29
CA ARG A 182 -1.61 -0.48 13.75
C ARG A 182 -0.24 -0.28 14.40
N GLY A 183 0.81 -0.83 13.79
CA GLY A 183 2.18 -0.59 14.23
C GLY A 183 2.57 0.89 14.20
N GLN A 184 2.20 1.62 13.13
CA GLN A 184 2.46 3.06 13.02
C GLN A 184 1.73 3.86 14.09
N TYR A 185 0.45 3.56 14.34
CA TYR A 185 -0.31 4.18 15.41
C TYR A 185 0.32 3.90 16.78
N ALA A 186 0.59 2.63 17.10
CA ALA A 186 1.22 2.21 18.35
C ALA A 186 2.57 2.92 18.56
N HIS A 187 3.39 3.03 17.51
CA HIS A 187 4.65 3.76 17.55
C HIS A 187 4.43 5.24 17.88
N SER A 188 3.51 5.91 17.18
CA SER A 188 3.21 7.32 17.37
C SER A 188 2.69 7.66 18.77
N VAL A 189 2.05 6.71 19.46
CA VAL A 189 1.56 6.89 20.84
C VAL A 189 2.52 6.40 21.93
N GLY A 190 3.73 5.96 21.54
CA GLY A 190 4.81 5.54 22.43
C GLY A 190 4.77 4.07 22.88
N CYS A 191 3.91 3.25 22.28
CA CYS A 191 3.79 1.82 22.55
C CYS A 191 4.74 1.03 21.64
N PHE A 192 6.06 1.11 21.90
CA PHE A 192 7.10 0.62 20.98
C PHE A 192 7.16 -0.91 20.87
N ASP A 193 6.87 -1.64 21.95
CA ASP A 193 6.85 -3.11 21.90
C ASP A 193 5.65 -3.62 21.08
N GLU A 194 4.49 -2.98 21.23
CA GLU A 194 3.29 -3.24 20.45
C GLU A 194 3.51 -2.87 18.98
N ALA A 195 4.15 -1.73 18.72
CA ALA A 195 4.50 -1.31 17.38
C ALA A 195 5.38 -2.34 16.67
N ALA A 196 6.49 -2.76 17.30
CA ALA A 196 7.40 -3.77 16.76
C ALA A 196 6.67 -5.10 16.49
N PHE A 197 5.81 -5.54 17.41
CA PHE A 197 4.97 -6.71 17.21
C PHE A 197 4.14 -6.59 15.92
N HIS A 198 3.36 -5.51 15.75
CA HIS A 198 2.51 -5.34 14.58
C HIS A 198 3.28 -5.26 13.25
N PHE A 199 4.44 -4.60 13.24
CA PHE A 199 5.29 -4.58 12.05
C PHE A 199 5.83 -5.96 11.68
N LEU A 200 6.22 -6.78 12.66
CA LEU A 200 6.68 -8.15 12.43
C LEU A 200 5.54 -9.09 12.02
N GLU A 201 4.31 -8.84 12.46
CA GLU A 201 3.14 -9.57 11.97
C GLU A 201 2.80 -9.19 10.53
N ALA A 202 2.77 -7.89 10.20
CA ALA A 202 2.58 -7.41 8.83
C ALA A 202 3.63 -7.98 7.85
N LEU A 203 4.88 -8.09 8.30
CA LEU A 203 5.98 -8.71 7.55
C LEU A 203 5.67 -10.17 7.16
N LYS A 204 5.05 -10.95 8.04
CA LYS A 204 4.71 -12.37 7.83
C LYS A 204 3.51 -12.53 6.88
N LEU A 205 2.63 -11.54 6.83
CA LEU A 205 1.38 -11.58 6.05
C LEU A 205 1.57 -11.19 4.58
N THR A 206 2.70 -10.60 4.21
CA THR A 206 2.93 -10.07 2.87
C THR A 206 4.07 -10.76 2.15
N GLU A 207 3.88 -11.06 0.86
CA GLU A 207 4.95 -11.51 -0.04
C GLU A 207 5.63 -10.34 -0.77
N ASN A 208 5.08 -9.12 -0.65
CA ASN A 208 5.61 -7.94 -1.32
C ASN A 208 6.92 -7.49 -0.65
N LYS A 209 8.04 -7.64 -1.37
CA LYS A 209 9.38 -7.29 -0.88
C LYS A 209 9.52 -5.84 -0.41
N SER A 210 8.86 -4.90 -1.08
CA SER A 210 8.87 -3.49 -0.67
C SER A 210 8.17 -3.30 0.68
N MET A 211 7.00 -3.92 0.88
CA MET A 211 6.29 -3.90 2.16
C MET A 211 7.12 -4.59 3.27
N GLN A 212 7.74 -5.73 2.95
CA GLN A 212 8.61 -6.44 3.88
C GLN A 212 9.77 -5.54 4.36
N SER A 213 10.45 -4.86 3.44
CA SER A 213 11.53 -3.92 3.79
C SER A 213 11.04 -2.75 4.64
N MET A 214 9.88 -2.18 4.34
CA MET A 214 9.30 -1.10 5.14
C MET A 214 8.91 -1.57 6.56
N CYS A 215 8.34 -2.76 6.71
CA CYS A 215 8.03 -3.32 8.02
C CYS A 215 9.30 -3.53 8.86
N GLN A 216 10.39 -4.03 8.25
CA GLN A 216 11.69 -4.16 8.92
C GLN A 216 12.23 -2.80 9.39
N VAL A 217 12.15 -1.78 8.53
CA VAL A 217 12.51 -0.39 8.88
C VAL A 217 11.71 0.09 10.08
N TYR A 218 10.38 -0.03 10.05
CA TYR A 218 9.54 0.48 11.13
C TYR A 218 9.73 -0.27 12.46
N ALA A 219 9.90 -1.59 12.42
CA ALA A 219 10.23 -2.39 13.59
C ALA A 219 11.57 -1.95 14.19
N ALA A 220 12.60 -1.77 13.37
CA ALA A 220 13.91 -1.32 13.83
C ALA A 220 13.89 0.09 14.43
N VAL A 221 13.11 1.02 13.86
CA VAL A 221 12.90 2.35 14.47
C VAL A 221 12.25 2.22 15.85
N SER A 222 11.24 1.36 16.01
CA SER A 222 10.58 1.12 17.30
C SER A 222 11.56 0.57 18.34
N TYR A 223 12.41 -0.38 17.96
CA TYR A 223 13.48 -0.89 18.82
C TYR A 223 14.51 0.17 19.19
N ILE A 224 14.93 1.04 18.26
CA ILE A 224 15.85 2.14 18.56
C ILE A 224 15.24 3.13 19.58
N CYS A 225 13.93 3.36 19.50
CA CYS A 225 13.19 4.24 20.42
C CYS A 225 13.08 3.68 21.85
N LYS A 226 13.13 2.35 22.05
CA LYS A 226 13.21 1.75 23.39
C LYS A 226 14.49 2.13 24.13
N GLY A 227 15.58 2.35 23.40
CA GLY A 227 16.80 2.96 23.92
C GLY A 227 17.79 2.03 24.63
N ASP A 228 17.40 0.78 24.91
CA ASP A 228 18.28 -0.21 25.53
C ASP A 228 19.19 -0.91 24.50
N ALA A 229 20.24 -1.57 25.01
CA ALA A 229 21.26 -2.22 24.18
C ALA A 229 20.74 -3.48 23.46
N GLU A 230 19.81 -4.21 24.08
CA GLU A 230 19.21 -5.43 23.51
C GLU A 230 18.35 -5.06 22.30
N SER A 231 17.44 -4.10 22.45
CA SER A 231 16.62 -3.57 21.36
C SER A 231 17.49 -2.99 20.23
N SER A 232 18.61 -2.33 20.57
CA SER A 232 19.55 -1.83 19.55
C SER A 232 20.20 -2.96 18.74
N SER A 233 20.43 -4.12 19.37
CA SER A 233 20.90 -5.33 18.68
C SER A 233 19.81 -5.92 17.77
N GLU A 234 18.56 -6.01 18.25
CA GLU A 234 17.42 -6.46 17.43
C GLU A 234 17.21 -5.58 16.19
N ALA A 235 17.31 -4.26 16.34
CA ALA A 235 17.25 -3.32 15.22
C ALA A 235 18.37 -3.56 14.20
N LEU A 236 19.58 -3.86 14.66
CA LEU A 236 20.73 -4.16 13.79
C LEU A 236 20.58 -5.49 13.06
N GLU A 237 20.03 -6.52 13.71
CA GLU A 237 19.75 -7.81 13.08
C GLU A 237 18.71 -7.69 11.96
N LEU A 238 17.71 -6.83 12.12
CA LEU A 238 16.71 -6.54 11.09
C LEU A 238 17.30 -5.74 9.91
N ILE A 239 18.05 -4.68 10.19
CA ILE A 239 18.48 -3.71 9.16
C ILE A 239 19.80 -4.08 8.51
N GLY A 240 20.72 -4.72 9.22
CA GLY A 240 22.04 -5.09 8.72
C GLY A 240 22.00 -5.90 7.42
N PRO A 241 21.19 -6.98 7.32
CA PRO A 241 21.00 -7.71 6.06
C PRO A 241 20.39 -6.84 4.96
N ALA A 242 19.31 -6.10 5.27
CA ALA A 242 18.62 -5.23 4.31
C ALA A 242 19.56 -4.16 3.72
N TYR A 243 20.43 -3.60 4.55
CA TYR A 243 21.44 -2.63 4.17
C TYR A 243 22.46 -3.21 3.18
N ARG A 244 22.91 -4.45 3.38
CA ARG A 244 23.87 -5.11 2.49
C ARG A 244 23.28 -5.43 1.11
N THR A 245 21.96 -5.56 1.01
CA THR A 245 21.26 -5.93 -0.23
C THR A 245 20.38 -4.81 -0.78
N MET A 246 20.50 -3.58 -0.29
CA MET A 246 19.56 -2.50 -0.67
C MET A 246 19.69 -2.05 -2.13
N ASP A 247 20.83 -2.31 -2.78
CA ASP A 247 21.04 -1.93 -4.18
C ASP A 247 20.50 -2.97 -5.18
N SER A 248 20.15 -4.17 -4.72
CA SER A 248 19.79 -5.28 -5.62
C SER A 248 18.29 -5.48 -5.84
N PHE A 249 17.41 -5.10 -4.90
CA PHE A 249 15.99 -5.49 -4.98
C PHE A 249 14.96 -4.49 -4.43
N VAL A 250 15.36 -3.34 -3.90
CA VAL A 250 14.41 -2.43 -3.22
C VAL A 250 14.29 -1.07 -3.92
N GLY A 251 13.11 -0.47 -3.82
CA GLY A 251 12.83 0.84 -4.39
C GLY A 251 13.59 1.96 -3.69
N VAL A 252 13.59 3.16 -4.31
CA VAL A 252 14.27 4.36 -3.79
C VAL A 252 13.79 4.71 -2.37
N ARG A 253 12.50 4.52 -2.10
CA ARG A 253 11.89 4.78 -0.79
C ARG A 253 12.49 3.87 0.28
N GLU A 254 12.46 2.56 0.07
CA GLU A 254 12.99 1.57 1.01
C GLU A 254 14.47 1.78 1.26
N LYS A 255 15.26 1.94 0.18
CA LYS A 255 16.69 2.22 0.27
C LYS A 255 16.99 3.43 1.15
N THR A 256 16.24 4.51 0.95
CA THR A 256 16.41 5.73 1.73
C THR A 256 16.09 5.48 3.20
N CYS A 257 14.94 4.87 3.52
CA CYS A 257 14.59 4.55 4.90
C CYS A 257 15.60 3.60 5.58
N ILE A 258 16.11 2.59 4.86
CA ILE A 258 17.16 1.69 5.35
C ILE A 258 18.44 2.46 5.71
N ILE A 259 18.88 3.39 4.85
CA ILE A 259 20.03 4.26 5.13
C ILE A 259 19.78 5.14 6.35
N PHE A 260 18.57 5.67 6.49
CA PHE A 260 18.18 6.48 7.65
C PHE A 260 18.34 5.71 8.95
N VAL A 261 17.72 4.53 9.05
CA VAL A 261 17.76 3.70 10.26
C VAL A 261 19.18 3.19 10.54
N TYR A 262 19.92 2.78 9.52
CA TYR A 262 21.32 2.37 9.69
C TYR A 262 22.19 3.52 10.20
N GLY A 263 21.96 4.75 9.74
CA GLY A 263 22.62 5.95 10.26
C GLY A 263 22.35 6.17 11.75
N LEU A 264 21.11 5.98 12.20
CA LEU A 264 20.75 6.04 13.63
C LEU A 264 21.50 4.98 14.46
N LEU A 265 21.62 3.75 13.94
CA LEU A 265 22.36 2.69 14.62
C LEU A 265 23.85 3.03 14.75
N LEU A 266 24.47 3.59 13.71
CA LEU A 266 25.86 4.04 13.76
C LEU A 266 26.07 5.13 14.82
N MET A 267 25.11 6.04 14.99
CA MET A 267 25.16 7.03 16.07
C MET A 267 25.14 6.38 17.45
N ARG A 268 24.27 5.38 17.66
CA ARG A 268 24.20 4.62 18.92
C ARG A 268 25.47 3.82 19.19
N GLN A 269 26.19 3.42 18.16
CA GLN A 269 27.48 2.72 18.24
C GLN A 269 28.68 3.67 18.39
N HIS A 270 28.46 4.97 18.65
CA HIS A 270 29.52 5.98 18.77
C HIS A 270 30.41 6.12 17.51
N ASN A 271 29.82 5.91 16.32
CA ASN A 271 30.48 6.13 15.02
C ASN A 271 29.86 7.34 14.26
N PRO A 272 29.96 8.58 14.80
CA PRO A 272 29.24 9.75 14.27
C PRO A 272 29.71 10.19 12.88
N GLN A 273 30.97 9.95 12.52
CA GLN A 273 31.50 10.32 11.20
C GLN A 273 30.90 9.47 10.08
N ASP A 274 30.88 8.15 10.26
CA ASP A 274 30.27 7.24 9.29
C ASP A 274 28.76 7.47 9.20
N ALA A 275 28.10 7.71 10.35
CA ALA A 275 26.68 8.07 10.39
C ALA A 275 26.42 9.31 9.52
N ARG A 276 27.20 10.38 9.70
CA ARG A 276 27.07 11.63 8.92
C ARG A 276 27.19 11.39 7.42
N VAL A 277 28.18 10.63 6.97
CA VAL A 277 28.39 10.33 5.54
C VAL A 277 27.19 9.57 4.95
N ARG A 278 26.71 8.53 5.66
CA ARG A 278 25.57 7.73 5.17
C ARG A 278 24.28 8.56 5.17
N LEU A 279 24.01 9.32 6.22
CA LEU A 279 22.81 10.13 6.34
C LEU A 279 22.77 11.26 5.32
N ALA A 280 23.89 11.94 5.06
CA ALA A 280 23.98 12.96 4.01
C ALA A 280 23.67 12.38 2.62
N SER A 281 24.14 11.17 2.33
CA SER A 281 23.81 10.45 1.09
C SER A 281 22.31 10.13 1.01
N GLY A 282 21.72 9.64 2.11
CA GLY A 282 20.28 9.37 2.20
C GLY A 282 19.42 10.61 2.00
N LEU A 283 19.78 11.74 2.65
CA LEU A 283 19.11 13.02 2.49
C LEU A 283 19.08 13.48 1.03
N ARG A 284 20.21 13.36 0.32
CA ARG A 284 20.30 13.72 -1.09
C ARG A 284 19.30 12.93 -1.95
N ILE A 285 19.18 11.63 -1.69
CA ILE A 285 18.22 10.76 -2.39
C ILE A 285 16.78 11.16 -2.03
N ALA A 286 16.48 11.35 -0.73
CA ALA A 286 15.16 11.74 -0.26
C ALA A 286 14.68 13.05 -0.92
N HIS A 287 15.54 14.06 -0.95
CA HIS A 287 15.24 15.37 -1.49
C HIS A 287 15.11 15.35 -3.01
N GLN A 288 16.02 14.68 -3.73
CA GLN A 288 16.05 14.73 -5.20
C GLN A 288 15.04 13.79 -5.87
N GLN A 289 14.74 12.64 -5.26
CA GLN A 289 13.99 11.56 -5.93
C GLN A 289 12.63 11.27 -5.32
N LEU A 290 12.44 11.47 -4.01
CA LEU A 290 11.18 11.12 -3.34
C LEU A 290 10.24 12.32 -3.17
N GLY A 291 10.79 13.52 -3.01
CA GLY A 291 9.98 14.71 -2.67
C GLY A 291 9.21 14.56 -1.36
N ASN A 292 9.63 13.63 -0.48
CA ASN A 292 9.01 13.37 0.81
C ASN A 292 9.60 14.33 1.84
N ILE A 293 8.90 15.43 2.11
CA ILE A 293 9.41 16.49 3.00
C ILE A 293 9.45 16.06 4.47
N GLN A 294 8.62 15.10 4.88
CA GLN A 294 8.66 14.53 6.22
C GLN A 294 9.98 13.77 6.42
N LEU A 295 10.32 12.88 5.49
CA LEU A 295 11.58 12.14 5.56
C LEU A 295 12.79 13.08 5.46
N VAL A 296 12.74 14.11 4.61
CA VAL A 296 13.78 15.15 4.53
C VAL A 296 13.95 15.86 5.88
N SER A 297 12.85 16.25 6.54
CA SER A 297 12.90 16.85 7.88
C SER A 297 13.56 15.91 8.90
N GLN A 298 13.18 14.62 8.92
CA GLN A 298 13.81 13.64 9.80
C GLN A 298 15.33 13.55 9.57
N TYR A 299 15.78 13.45 8.31
CA TYR A 299 17.21 13.45 7.99
C TYR A 299 17.94 14.69 8.48
N LEU A 300 17.36 15.88 8.27
CA LEU A 300 17.95 17.14 8.71
C LEU A 300 18.03 17.19 10.25
N THR A 301 17.00 16.74 10.98
CA THR A 301 17.04 16.69 12.45
C THR A 301 18.19 15.83 12.95
N ILE A 302 18.40 14.64 12.37
CA ILE A 302 19.52 13.77 12.76
C ILE A 302 20.87 14.37 12.38
N LEU A 303 21.00 14.92 11.17
CA LEU A 303 22.25 15.56 10.71
C LEU A 303 22.59 16.80 11.54
N GLY A 304 21.60 17.59 11.96
CA GLY A 304 21.78 18.72 12.85
C GLY A 304 22.22 18.28 14.25
N THR A 305 21.65 17.19 14.77
CA THR A 305 22.08 16.57 16.04
C THR A 305 23.54 16.09 15.94
N LEU A 306 23.91 15.44 14.84
CA LEU A 306 25.28 14.99 14.58
C LEU A 306 26.26 16.15 14.45
N ALA A 307 25.90 17.23 13.77
CA ALA A 307 26.74 18.42 13.65
C ALA A 307 27.05 19.01 15.04
N LEU A 308 26.04 19.07 15.92
CA LEU A 308 26.24 19.52 17.31
C LEU A 308 27.15 18.57 18.09
N GLN A 309 26.94 17.25 17.99
CA GLN A 309 27.83 16.24 18.62
C GLN A 309 29.29 16.32 18.13
N LEU A 310 29.51 16.84 16.92
CA LEU A 310 30.83 17.07 16.34
C LEU A 310 31.35 18.50 16.58
N HIS A 311 30.67 19.27 17.45
CA HIS A 311 30.96 20.66 17.78
C HIS A 311 30.97 21.63 16.59
N ASP A 312 30.22 21.32 15.52
CA ASP A 312 29.97 22.23 14.41
C ASP A 312 28.63 22.96 14.63
N THR A 313 28.68 23.91 15.57
CA THR A 313 27.50 24.68 16.02
C THR A 313 26.88 25.53 14.91
N GLY A 314 27.70 26.05 13.98
CA GLY A 314 27.25 26.82 12.84
C GLY A 314 26.44 25.99 11.85
N GLN A 315 26.94 24.82 11.46
CA GLN A 315 26.22 23.90 10.59
C GLN A 315 24.96 23.33 11.28
N ALA A 316 25.06 22.97 12.56
CA ALA A 316 23.92 22.48 13.34
C ALA A 316 22.77 23.49 13.31
N ARG A 317 23.05 24.77 13.59
CA ARG A 317 22.05 25.85 13.58
C ARG A 317 21.28 25.94 12.26
N GLU A 318 21.97 25.98 11.13
CA GLU A 318 21.34 26.16 9.81
C GLU A 318 20.55 24.93 9.36
N ILE A 319 21.07 23.73 9.61
CA ILE A 319 20.37 22.47 9.32
C ILE A 319 19.09 22.37 10.17
N LEU A 320 19.17 22.65 11.47
CA LEU A 320 18.03 22.55 12.38
C LEU A 320 16.93 23.59 12.07
N LYS A 321 17.29 24.81 11.65
CA LYS A 321 16.30 25.82 11.19
C LYS A 321 15.51 25.32 9.99
N SER A 322 16.20 24.72 9.03
CA SER A 322 15.58 24.13 7.84
C SER A 322 14.64 22.98 8.24
N SER A 323 15.09 22.10 9.12
CA SER A 323 14.24 21.01 9.63
C SER A 323 13.00 21.53 10.36
N LEU A 324 13.15 22.54 11.23
CA LEU A 324 12.03 23.08 12.03
C LEU A 324 10.95 23.69 11.14
N THR A 325 11.36 24.34 10.03
CA THR A 325 10.43 24.91 9.05
C THR A 325 9.58 23.82 8.39
N LEU A 326 10.20 22.70 8.01
CA LEU A 326 9.48 21.56 7.43
C LEU A 326 8.57 20.89 8.48
N ALA A 327 9.06 20.64 9.69
CA ALA A 327 8.26 20.04 10.75
C ALA A 327 7.04 20.90 11.13
N LYS A 328 7.18 22.23 11.16
CA LYS A 328 6.06 23.16 11.36
C LYS A 328 5.04 23.10 10.21
N THR A 329 5.52 23.03 8.97
CA THR A 329 4.65 22.91 7.78
C THR A 329 3.81 21.63 7.82
N LEU A 330 4.39 20.55 8.36
CA LEU A 330 3.75 19.24 8.48
C LEU A 330 2.88 19.09 9.73
N TYR A 331 2.91 20.05 10.66
CA TYR A 331 2.33 19.89 12.01
C TYR A 331 2.90 18.68 12.76
N ASP A 332 4.15 18.31 12.48
CA ASP A 332 4.84 17.19 13.11
C ASP A 332 5.38 17.64 14.47
N ILE A 333 4.57 17.43 15.52
CA ILE A 333 4.86 17.91 16.88
C ILE A 333 6.04 17.15 17.51
N PRO A 334 6.13 15.81 17.46
CA PRO A 334 7.28 15.08 17.99
C PRO A 334 8.61 15.57 17.40
N THR A 335 8.65 15.81 16.09
CA THR A 335 9.87 16.29 15.43
C THR A 335 10.19 17.73 15.79
N GLN A 336 9.18 18.59 15.94
CA GLN A 336 9.37 19.94 16.49
C GLN A 336 10.00 19.89 17.88
N ILE A 337 9.48 19.06 18.79
CA ILE A 337 10.00 18.90 20.15
C ILE A 337 11.47 18.47 20.13
N TRP A 338 11.80 17.46 19.32
CA TRP A 338 13.19 17.02 19.18
C TRP A 338 14.10 18.14 18.66
N ILE A 339 13.72 18.84 17.60
CA ILE A 339 14.54 19.94 17.08
C ILE A 339 14.73 21.03 18.13
N LEU A 340 13.69 21.37 18.87
CA LEU A 340 13.75 22.36 19.96
C LEU A 340 14.67 21.89 21.09
N SER A 341 14.66 20.61 21.47
CA SER A 341 15.58 20.10 22.49
C SER A 341 17.04 20.21 22.05
N VAL A 342 17.33 19.97 20.77
CA VAL A 342 18.67 20.14 20.20
C VAL A 342 19.05 21.63 20.11
N PHE A 343 18.10 22.52 19.79
CA PHE A 343 18.35 23.96 19.85
C PHE A 343 18.69 24.45 21.26
N THR A 344 18.00 23.95 22.29
CA THR A 344 18.32 24.28 23.69
C THR A 344 19.75 23.84 24.04
N GLU A 345 20.18 22.65 23.63
CA GLU A 345 21.57 22.18 23.78
C GLU A 345 22.56 23.11 23.05
N LEU A 346 22.26 23.49 21.81
CA LEU A 346 23.08 24.39 21.00
C LEU A 346 23.22 25.79 21.64
N TYR A 347 22.11 26.37 22.13
CA TYR A 347 22.15 27.68 22.78
C TYR A 347 22.96 27.65 24.07
N ARG A 348 22.92 26.52 24.79
CA ARG A 348 23.75 26.30 25.97
C ARG A 348 25.24 26.27 25.63
N GLU A 349 25.64 25.56 24.57
CA GLU A 349 27.04 25.54 24.10
C GLU A 349 27.54 26.92 23.64
N LEU A 350 26.65 27.76 23.11
CA LEU A 350 26.95 29.11 22.65
C LEU A 350 26.80 30.19 23.73
N GLU A 351 26.44 29.81 24.95
CA GLU A 351 26.18 30.71 26.08
C GLU A 351 25.06 31.76 25.82
N GLU A 352 24.13 31.47 24.90
CA GLU A 352 23.02 32.34 24.51
C GLU A 352 21.80 32.12 25.43
N LYS A 353 21.90 32.56 26.71
CA LYS A 353 20.91 32.25 27.77
C LYS A 353 19.47 32.69 27.48
N GLU A 354 19.28 33.86 26.86
CA GLU A 354 17.94 34.36 26.51
C GLU A 354 17.27 33.46 25.48
N ASN A 355 18.00 33.13 24.39
CA ASN A 355 17.54 32.20 23.36
C ASN A 355 17.28 30.80 23.92
N GLU A 356 18.14 30.31 24.83
CA GLU A 356 17.94 29.03 25.51
C GLU A 356 16.61 29.00 26.26
N MET A 357 16.32 30.06 27.03
CA MET A 357 15.10 30.17 27.84
C MET A 357 13.86 30.24 26.96
N GLU A 358 13.82 31.15 25.98
CA GLU A 358 12.69 31.30 25.06
C GLU A 358 12.40 30.01 24.28
N ASN A 359 13.45 29.35 23.79
CA ASN A 359 13.33 28.09 23.05
C ASN A 359 12.83 26.96 23.95
N SER A 360 13.32 26.87 25.18
CA SER A 360 12.88 25.89 26.17
C SER A 360 11.40 26.08 26.53
N GLU A 361 10.94 27.32 26.75
CA GLU A 361 9.53 27.61 26.99
C GLU A 361 8.64 27.23 25.79
N TYR A 362 9.09 27.52 24.58
CA TYR A 362 8.38 27.13 23.37
C TYR A 362 8.31 25.60 23.22
N GLY A 363 9.42 24.89 23.50
CA GLY A 363 9.47 23.43 23.55
C GLY A 363 8.52 22.84 24.58
N SER A 364 8.48 23.39 25.80
CA SER A 364 7.57 22.96 26.86
C SER A 364 6.10 23.10 26.47
N LYS A 365 5.72 24.19 25.79
CA LYS A 365 4.35 24.36 25.26
C LYS A 365 3.99 23.27 24.24
N LYS A 366 4.95 22.85 23.40
CA LYS A 366 4.74 21.76 22.43
C LYS A 366 4.63 20.39 23.10
N GLU A 367 5.45 20.13 24.11
CA GLU A 367 5.37 18.90 24.91
C GLU A 367 4.00 18.79 25.59
N ILE A 368 3.52 19.88 26.22
CA ILE A 368 2.18 19.92 26.83
C ILE A 368 1.08 19.63 25.80
N ASP A 369 1.17 20.20 24.60
CA ASP A 369 0.21 19.92 23.52
C ASP A 369 0.25 18.45 23.08
N LEU A 370 1.44 17.87 22.92
CA LEU A 370 1.61 16.46 22.57
C LEU A 370 1.02 15.54 23.66
N GLN A 371 1.35 15.79 24.93
CA GLN A 371 0.84 14.99 26.04
C GLN A 371 -0.68 15.06 26.15
N ARG A 372 -1.27 16.24 25.90
CA ARG A 372 -2.74 16.41 25.84
C ARG A 372 -3.35 15.52 24.75
N ARG A 373 -2.79 15.55 23.53
CA ARG A 373 -3.28 14.74 22.39
C ARG A 373 -3.12 13.24 22.64
N LEU A 374 -2.00 12.83 23.24
CA LEU A 374 -1.75 11.43 23.63
C LEU A 374 -2.75 10.97 24.70
N ALA A 375 -2.97 11.78 25.73
CA ALA A 375 -3.94 11.47 26.79
C ALA A 375 -5.36 11.34 26.24
N GLU A 376 -5.75 12.25 25.34
CA GLU A 376 -7.03 12.17 24.64
C GLU A 376 -7.13 10.87 23.84
N ALA A 377 -6.14 10.55 23.02
CA ALA A 377 -6.13 9.35 22.20
C ALA A 377 -6.24 8.07 23.04
N ARG A 378 -5.49 7.99 24.15
CA ARG A 378 -5.50 6.85 25.09
C ARG A 378 -6.83 6.66 25.80
N SER A 379 -7.61 7.73 25.95
CA SER A 379 -8.94 7.68 26.59
C SER A 379 -10.05 7.16 25.67
N ARG A 380 -9.81 7.10 24.34
CA ARG A 380 -10.79 6.65 23.35
C ARG A 380 -10.89 5.12 23.34
N ALA A 381 -12.09 4.63 23.02
CA ALA A 381 -12.40 3.19 23.05
C ALA A 381 -11.51 2.35 22.11
N TYR A 382 -11.14 2.89 20.95
CA TYR A 382 -10.34 2.14 19.96
C TYR A 382 -8.86 2.00 20.35
N HIS A 383 -8.34 2.82 21.28
CA HIS A 383 -6.90 2.80 21.60
C HIS A 383 -6.42 1.40 22.02
N GLN A 384 -7.08 0.81 23.00
CA GLN A 384 -6.73 -0.51 23.53
C GLN A 384 -6.83 -1.57 22.43
N GLU A 385 -7.92 -1.56 21.65
CA GLU A 385 -8.18 -2.51 20.57
C GLU A 385 -7.16 -2.43 19.42
N LEU A 386 -6.58 -1.25 19.18
CA LEU A 386 -5.60 -1.03 18.13
C LEU A 386 -4.18 -1.41 18.56
N VAL A 387 -3.83 -1.21 19.82
CA VAL A 387 -2.49 -1.40 20.38
C VAL A 387 -2.26 -2.84 20.88
N GLU A 388 -3.33 -3.58 21.22
CA GLU A 388 -3.20 -4.96 21.71
C GLU A 388 -2.39 -5.87 20.77
N LYS A 389 -1.45 -6.65 21.35
CA LYS A 389 -0.60 -7.64 20.66
C LYS A 389 -1.38 -8.90 20.25
N VAL A 390 -2.47 -8.71 19.54
CA VAL A 390 -3.38 -9.74 19.05
C VAL A 390 -3.66 -9.47 17.59
N ARG A 391 -3.70 -10.53 16.79
CA ARG A 391 -4.12 -10.44 15.38
C ARG A 391 -5.62 -10.18 15.28
N ILE A 392 -6.04 -9.57 14.18
CA ILE A 392 -7.46 -9.41 13.87
C ILE A 392 -8.09 -10.81 13.78
N LYS A 393 -9.08 -11.08 14.62
CA LYS A 393 -9.85 -12.32 14.57
C LYS A 393 -10.91 -12.18 13.48
N VAL A 394 -10.79 -12.99 12.44
CA VAL A 394 -11.84 -13.16 11.44
C VAL A 394 -12.65 -14.39 11.85
N GLU A 395 -13.90 -14.20 12.28
CA GLU A 395 -14.80 -15.35 12.49
C GLU A 395 -15.06 -16.02 11.12
N PRO A 396 -14.87 -17.34 10.98
CA PRO A 396 -15.21 -18.04 9.75
C PRO A 396 -16.70 -17.86 9.43
N LEU A 397 -17.03 -17.59 8.17
CA LEU A 397 -18.43 -17.47 7.70
C LEU A 397 -19.31 -18.67 8.13
N HIS A 398 -18.72 -19.86 8.28
CA HIS A 398 -19.43 -21.06 8.72
C HIS A 398 -20.07 -20.91 10.11
N ASP A 399 -19.41 -20.25 11.05
CA ASP A 399 -19.89 -20.08 12.44
C ASP A 399 -21.01 -19.02 12.54
N LEU A 400 -21.03 -18.05 11.62
CA LEU A 400 -22.08 -17.04 11.49
C LEU A 400 -23.39 -17.64 10.95
N PHE A 401 -23.31 -18.52 9.95
CA PHE A 401 -24.47 -19.27 9.47
C PHE A 401 -25.00 -20.26 10.51
N GLN A 402 -24.12 -20.87 11.30
CA GLN A 402 -24.52 -21.78 12.38
C GLN A 402 -25.26 -21.05 13.50
N LYS A 403 -24.74 -19.89 13.97
CA LYS A 403 -25.46 -19.02 14.92
C LYS A 403 -26.81 -18.52 14.37
N HIS A 404 -26.90 -18.21 13.08
CA HIS A 404 -28.15 -17.75 12.48
C HIS A 404 -29.20 -18.87 12.34
N ASN A 405 -28.77 -20.11 12.09
CA ASN A 405 -29.64 -21.28 12.08
C ASN A 405 -30.06 -21.71 13.50
N ASP A 406 -29.16 -21.63 14.48
CA ASP A 406 -29.45 -21.97 15.87
C ASP A 406 -30.39 -20.94 16.54
N MET A 407 -30.40 -19.69 16.07
CA MET A 407 -31.30 -18.62 16.55
C MET A 407 -32.65 -18.55 15.82
N SER A 408 -32.80 -19.18 14.65
CA SER A 408 -34.03 -19.10 13.84
C SER A 408 -34.98 -20.28 13.98
N GLY A 409 -34.62 -21.33 14.71
CA GLY A 409 -35.57 -22.35 15.20
C GLY A 409 -36.46 -23.00 14.14
N LEU A 410 -36.01 -23.09 12.88
CA LEU A 410 -36.74 -23.75 11.80
C LEU A 410 -36.08 -25.08 11.44
N PRO A 411 -36.83 -26.20 11.43
CA PRO A 411 -36.27 -27.49 11.11
C PRO A 411 -35.91 -27.54 9.62
N ALA A 412 -34.71 -28.05 9.33
CA ALA A 412 -34.25 -28.35 7.99
C ALA A 412 -35.15 -29.45 7.38
N ASN A 413 -36.09 -29.04 6.54
CA ASN A 413 -36.69 -29.85 5.48
C ASN A 413 -37.55 -28.92 4.63
N ASP A 414 -37.00 -28.45 3.52
CA ASP A 414 -37.80 -28.16 2.33
C ASP A 414 -36.90 -28.38 1.11
N ASP A 415 -37.29 -29.38 0.34
CA ASP A 415 -36.77 -29.69 -1.00
C ASP A 415 -36.89 -28.45 -1.89
N LEU A 416 -35.76 -27.89 -2.31
CA LEU A 416 -35.72 -26.91 -3.38
C LEU A 416 -35.54 -27.66 -4.71
N ASP A 417 -36.68 -27.94 -5.36
CA ASP A 417 -36.78 -28.37 -6.74
C ASP A 417 -36.10 -27.35 -7.68
N ILE A 418 -34.94 -27.72 -8.22
CA ILE A 418 -34.28 -26.99 -9.31
C ILE A 418 -34.87 -27.53 -10.63
N PRO A 419 -35.55 -26.72 -11.46
CA PRO A 419 -36.04 -27.21 -12.74
C PRO A 419 -34.87 -27.46 -13.72
N GLU A 420 -34.74 -28.71 -14.15
CA GLU A 420 -33.79 -29.18 -15.17
C GLU A 420 -33.94 -28.41 -16.48
N SER A 421 -32.82 -27.87 -16.99
CA SER A 421 -32.71 -27.37 -18.36
C SER A 421 -31.67 -28.18 -19.15
N VAL A 422 -32.20 -29.05 -20.01
CA VAL A 422 -31.72 -29.45 -21.35
C VAL A 422 -30.21 -29.74 -21.51
N GLY A 423 -29.87 -31.02 -21.31
CA GLY A 423 -29.21 -31.84 -22.33
C GLY A 423 -27.77 -31.54 -22.76
N LEU A 424 -26.79 -31.98 -21.97
CA LEU A 424 -25.49 -32.46 -22.47
C LEU A 424 -25.01 -33.64 -21.61
N SER A 425 -25.02 -34.84 -22.20
CA SER A 425 -24.61 -36.09 -21.58
C SER A 425 -23.12 -36.09 -21.23
N THR A 426 -22.78 -36.29 -19.97
CA THR A 426 -21.43 -36.68 -19.52
C THR A 426 -21.48 -38.09 -18.93
N PRO A 427 -20.50 -38.98 -19.19
CA PRO A 427 -20.57 -40.37 -18.73
C PRO A 427 -20.26 -40.47 -17.22
N GLN A 428 -21.04 -41.28 -16.52
CA GLN A 428 -20.88 -41.61 -15.10
C GLN A 428 -19.53 -42.28 -14.79
N PRO A 429 -18.90 -42.01 -13.63
CA PRO A 429 -17.78 -42.78 -13.12
C PRO A 429 -18.26 -44.05 -12.41
N SER A 430 -17.69 -45.18 -12.79
CA SER A 430 -17.90 -46.48 -12.15
C SER A 430 -17.13 -46.61 -10.83
N SER A 431 -17.67 -47.46 -9.97
CA SER A 431 -17.46 -47.55 -8.53
C SER A 431 -16.33 -48.50 -8.10
N VAL A 432 -15.55 -48.02 -7.11
CA VAL A 432 -14.98 -48.72 -5.93
C VAL A 432 -13.87 -49.77 -6.14
N ARG A 433 -12.70 -49.55 -5.50
CA ARG A 433 -12.17 -50.43 -4.41
C ARG A 433 -10.94 -49.84 -3.68
N ARG A 434 -11.04 -49.80 -2.35
CA ARG A 434 -9.97 -49.60 -1.35
C ARG A 434 -9.03 -50.82 -1.28
N LEU A 435 -7.77 -50.61 -0.90
CA LEU A 435 -6.95 -51.43 0.04
C LEU A 435 -5.56 -50.74 0.16
N VAL A 436 -5.26 -50.04 1.27
CA VAL A 436 -4.50 -50.48 2.46
C VAL A 436 -2.99 -50.67 2.23
N ASP A 437 -2.22 -49.94 3.05
CA ASP A 437 -0.77 -49.91 3.25
C ASP A 437 -0.06 -51.27 3.39
N SER A 438 1.20 -51.32 2.97
CA SER A 438 2.29 -51.81 3.84
C SER A 438 3.68 -51.47 3.28
N SER A 439 4.49 -50.90 4.17
CA SER A 439 5.92 -50.65 4.10
C SER A 439 6.77 -51.92 4.03
N SER A 440 7.90 -51.90 3.30
CA SER A 440 9.16 -52.56 3.70
C SER A 440 10.33 -52.36 2.71
N VAL A 441 11.31 -51.54 3.12
CA VAL A 441 12.76 -51.84 3.23
C VAL A 441 13.58 -52.33 1.99
N ARG A 442 14.55 -51.47 1.63
CA ARG A 442 15.94 -51.68 1.11
C ARG A 442 16.17 -52.51 -0.18
N ARG A 443 16.81 -51.85 -1.17
CA ARG A 443 18.23 -52.14 -1.50
C ARG A 443 18.89 -51.03 -2.33
N SER A 444 20.11 -50.73 -1.92
CA SER A 444 21.11 -49.84 -2.51
C SER A 444 21.57 -50.25 -3.90
N THR A 445 21.91 -49.27 -4.76
CA THR A 445 23.23 -49.24 -5.42
C THR A 445 23.56 -47.86 -5.98
N ARG A 446 24.72 -47.35 -5.56
CA ARG A 446 25.50 -46.28 -6.20
C ARG A 446 25.80 -46.62 -7.66
N ARG A 447 25.84 -45.61 -8.53
CA ARG A 447 26.99 -45.35 -9.42
C ARG A 447 27.02 -43.89 -9.90
N ARG A 448 28.16 -43.24 -9.62
CA ARG A 448 28.65 -42.03 -10.30
C ARG A 448 29.10 -42.37 -11.72
N VAL A 449 29.18 -41.34 -12.55
CA VAL A 449 30.14 -40.97 -13.63
C VAL A 449 29.31 -40.11 -14.59
N SER A 450 29.66 -38.89 -15.00
CA SER A 450 30.91 -38.12 -15.09
C SER A 450 30.57 -36.64 -15.03
#